data_AF-P91758-F1
#
_entry.id   AF-P91758-F1
#
_cell.length_a   1.000
_cell.length_b   1.000
_cell.length_c   1.000
_cell.angle_alpha   90.00
_cell.angle_beta   90.00
_cell.angle_gamma   90.00
#
_symmetry.space_group_name_H-M   'P 1'
#
loop_
_entity.id
_entity.type
_entity.pdbx_description
1 polymer ?
#
loop_
_entity_poly.entity_id
_entity_poly.type
_entity_poly.pdbx_seq_one_letter_code
_entity_poly.pdbx_strand_id
1 'polypeptide(L)'
;MLLKLIVALSLTLTLASATSDPKGWFCSFECNDWNQLEMACQKEKDCFEKTNNQFTNETVACMQPCWDLGIPCRTQCYKVYDQCTSDCPYTVPNPYECFTTCFKEAFAEVKPQIPKANLDE
;
A
#
# COMPACT_ATOMS: atom_id res chain seq x y z
N MET A 1 30.98 8.03 35.17
CA MET A 1 29.66 8.53 34.73
C MET A 1 29.42 8.41 33.22
N LEU A 2 30.44 8.38 32.35
CA LEU A 2 30.26 8.28 30.89
C LEU A 2 29.58 6.98 30.39
N LEU A 3 29.73 5.85 31.09
CA LEU A 3 29.20 4.56 30.61
C LEU A 3 27.66 4.49 30.63
N LYS A 4 26.99 5.33 31.46
CA LYS A 4 25.52 5.36 31.53
C LYS A 4 24.87 6.14 30.38
N LEU A 5 25.62 7.04 29.74
CA LEU A 5 25.11 7.84 28.61
C LEU A 5 25.02 7.03 27.31
N ILE A 6 25.90 6.04 27.12
CA ILE A 6 25.92 5.23 25.88
C ILE A 6 24.72 4.26 25.84
N VAL A 7 24.32 3.72 27.00
CA VAL A 7 23.16 2.80 27.07
C VAL A 7 21.85 3.52 26.79
N ALA A 8 21.73 4.81 27.17
CA ALA A 8 20.53 5.59 26.93
C ALA A 8 20.34 5.96 25.44
N LEU A 9 21.44 6.19 24.70
CA LEU A 9 21.34 6.56 23.28
C LEU A 9 21.03 5.37 22.35
N SER A 10 21.42 4.15 22.75
CA SER A 10 21.13 2.95 21.95
C SER A 10 19.66 2.54 22.00
N LEU A 11 18.90 2.97 23.01
CA LEU A 11 17.50 2.54 23.20
C LEU A 11 16.50 3.37 22.39
N THR A 12 16.89 4.53 21.86
CA THR A 12 16.00 5.37 21.05
C THR A 12 15.97 5.00 19.57
N LEU A 13 16.80 4.07 19.09
CA LEU A 13 16.98 3.85 17.65
C LEU A 13 16.24 2.64 17.04
N THR A 14 15.44 1.89 17.79
CA THR A 14 14.88 0.61 17.28
C THR A 14 13.36 0.48 17.31
N LEU A 15 12.61 1.56 17.55
CA LEU A 15 11.14 1.51 17.51
C LEU A 15 10.53 2.47 16.49
N ALA A 16 11.25 2.79 15.42
CA ALA A 16 10.59 2.96 14.12
C ALA A 16 10.12 1.57 13.65
N SER A 17 9.28 0.91 14.46
CA SER A 17 8.48 -0.20 14.00
C SER A 17 7.69 0.38 12.84
N ALA A 18 8.02 -0.07 11.63
CA ALA A 18 7.21 0.14 10.44
C ALA A 18 5.84 -0.47 10.76
N THR A 19 5.00 0.28 11.48
CA THR A 19 3.59 -0.03 11.57
C THR A 19 3.12 0.18 10.16
N SER A 20 2.98 -0.92 9.42
CA SER A 20 2.37 -0.92 8.10
C SER A 20 1.09 -0.13 8.23
N ASP A 21 1.00 0.98 7.49
CA ASP A 21 -0.21 1.80 7.46
C ASP A 21 -1.41 0.86 7.25
N PRO A 22 -2.35 0.76 8.21
CA PRO A 22 -3.45 -0.19 8.12
C PRO A 22 -4.28 0.04 6.86
N LYS A 23 -4.38 1.30 6.40
CA LYS A 23 -5.01 1.65 5.13
C LYS A 23 -4.24 1.08 3.94
N GLY A 24 -2.91 1.22 3.94
CA GLY A 24 -2.02 0.60 2.96
C GLY A 24 -2.22 -0.91 2.85
N TRP A 25 -2.17 -1.62 3.97
CA TRP A 25 -2.37 -3.07 4.02
C TRP A 25 -3.77 -3.48 3.53
N PHE A 26 -4.81 -2.78 4.01
CA PHE A 26 -6.20 -3.05 3.64
C PHE A 26 -6.42 -2.88 2.14
N CYS A 27 -5.94 -1.78 1.57
CA CYS A 27 -6.10 -1.55 0.13
C CYS A 27 -5.22 -2.44 -0.73
N SER A 28 -4.11 -2.97 -0.23
CA SER A 28 -3.37 -4.02 -0.94
C SER A 28 -4.22 -5.28 -1.12
N PHE A 29 -5.04 -5.65 -0.14
CA PHE A 29 -5.95 -6.78 -0.27
C PHE A 29 -7.08 -6.49 -1.28
N GLU A 30 -7.73 -5.32 -1.15
CA GLU A 30 -8.83 -4.94 -2.02
C GLU A 30 -8.40 -4.73 -3.48
N CYS A 31 -7.15 -4.31 -3.70
CA CYS A 31 -6.53 -4.12 -5.01
C CYS A 31 -5.65 -5.29 -5.46
N ASN A 32 -5.88 -6.51 -4.95
CA ASN A 32 -5.03 -7.67 -5.26
C ASN A 32 -4.84 -7.88 -6.78
N ASP A 33 -5.89 -7.72 -7.60
CA ASP A 33 -5.78 -7.87 -9.06
C ASP A 33 -4.71 -6.95 -9.66
N TRP A 34 -4.65 -5.70 -9.20
CA TRP A 34 -3.64 -4.76 -9.66
C TRP A 34 -2.26 -5.10 -9.12
N ASN A 35 -2.15 -5.52 -7.86
CA ASN A 35 -0.87 -5.97 -7.30
C ASN A 35 -0.30 -7.17 -8.08
N GLN A 36 -1.15 -8.09 -8.56
CA GLN A 36 -0.72 -9.19 -9.42
C GLN A 36 -0.20 -8.67 -10.78
N LEU A 37 -0.83 -7.64 -11.35
CA LEU A 37 -0.34 -6.98 -12.56
C LEU A 37 1.02 -6.30 -12.32
N GLU A 38 1.20 -5.62 -11.18
CA GLU A 38 2.49 -5.03 -10.80
C GLU A 38 3.59 -6.10 -10.71
N MET A 39 3.29 -7.24 -10.08
CA MET A 39 4.24 -8.35 -9.94
C MET A 39 4.57 -9.00 -11.29
N ALA A 40 3.57 -9.20 -12.15
CA ALA A 40 3.79 -9.74 -13.49
C ALA A 40 4.66 -8.79 -14.34
N CYS A 41 4.38 -7.49 -14.31
CA CYS A 41 5.19 -6.47 -14.98
C CYS A 41 6.64 -6.45 -14.46
N GLN A 42 6.84 -6.49 -13.14
CA GLN A 42 8.19 -6.50 -12.55
C GLN A 42 9.00 -7.71 -12.99
N LYS A 43 8.34 -8.89 -13.06
CA LYS A 43 8.97 -10.12 -13.54
C LYS A 43 9.33 -10.04 -15.02
N GLU A 44 8.48 -9.47 -15.85
CA GLU A 44 8.73 -9.30 -17.28
C GLU A 44 9.87 -8.31 -17.56
N LYS A 45 9.93 -7.20 -16.82
CA LYS A 45 10.95 -6.17 -17.02
C LYS A 45 12.34 -6.56 -16.54
N ASP A 46 12.41 -7.53 -15.63
CA ASP A 46 13.64 -8.09 -15.10
C ASP A 46 14.62 -7.00 -14.59
N CYS A 47 14.09 -6.11 -13.75
CA CYS A 47 14.80 -4.90 -13.33
C CYS A 47 15.97 -5.18 -12.36
N PHE A 48 15.99 -6.33 -11.68
CA PHE A 48 17.04 -6.67 -10.70
C PHE A 48 18.26 -7.32 -11.34
N GLU A 49 18.10 -8.11 -12.42
CA GLU A 49 19.25 -8.74 -13.09
C GLU A 49 20.22 -7.68 -13.64
N LYS A 50 19.68 -6.58 -14.19
CA LYS A 50 20.47 -5.47 -14.74
C LYS A 50 21.32 -4.74 -13.69
N THR A 51 21.02 -4.88 -12.40
CA THR A 51 21.67 -4.15 -11.30
C THR A 51 22.33 -5.08 -10.28
N ASN A 52 22.67 -6.31 -10.67
CA ASN A 52 23.26 -7.32 -9.77
C ASN A 52 22.44 -7.53 -8.49
N ASN A 53 21.11 -7.53 -8.59
CA ASN A 53 20.16 -7.65 -7.49
C ASN A 53 20.27 -6.53 -6.42
N GLN A 54 20.88 -5.40 -6.74
CA GLN A 54 20.89 -4.24 -5.86
C GLN A 54 19.68 -3.36 -6.14
N PHE A 55 19.05 -2.86 -5.07
CA PHE A 55 17.99 -1.87 -5.17
C PHE A 55 18.61 -0.48 -5.39
N THR A 56 18.80 -0.12 -6.66
CA THR A 56 19.44 1.13 -7.10
C THR A 56 18.41 2.11 -7.66
N ASN A 57 18.82 3.34 -7.96
CA ASN A 57 17.98 4.29 -8.69
C ASN A 57 17.59 3.76 -10.08
N GLU A 58 18.48 3.04 -10.77
CA GLU A 58 18.14 2.42 -12.05
C GLU A 58 17.08 1.32 -11.88
N THR A 59 17.19 0.51 -10.82
CA THR A 59 16.18 -0.52 -10.48
C THR A 59 14.83 0.11 -10.22
N VAL A 60 14.79 1.17 -9.40
CA VAL A 60 13.57 1.93 -9.09
C VAL A 60 12.96 2.51 -10.36
N ALA A 61 13.75 3.18 -11.19
CA ALA A 61 13.28 3.76 -12.44
C ALA A 61 12.72 2.69 -13.41
N CYS A 62 13.32 1.51 -13.43
CA CYS A 62 12.83 0.38 -14.22
C CYS A 62 11.49 -0.18 -13.69
N MET A 63 11.34 -0.27 -12.37
CA MET A 63 10.15 -0.80 -11.70
C MET A 63 8.99 0.21 -11.61
N GLN A 64 9.28 1.51 -11.65
CA GLN A 64 8.29 2.56 -11.44
C GLN A 64 7.03 2.39 -12.32
N PRO A 65 7.13 2.12 -13.64
CA PRO A 65 5.93 1.93 -14.45
C PRO A 65 5.10 0.72 -14.02
N CYS A 66 5.72 -0.31 -13.44
CA CYS A 66 5.00 -1.46 -12.90
C CYS A 66 4.29 -1.12 -11.59
N TRP A 67 4.89 -0.32 -10.71
CA TRP A 67 4.23 0.17 -9.50
C TRP A 67 3.11 1.16 -9.82
N ASP A 68 3.21 1.88 -10.92
CA ASP A 68 2.16 2.80 -11.35
C ASP A 68 0.88 2.07 -11.74
N LEU A 69 0.96 0.78 -12.11
CA LEU A 69 -0.21 -0.02 -12.48
C LEU A 69 -1.23 -0.11 -11.34
N GLY A 70 -0.80 -0.22 -10.07
CA GLY A 70 -1.73 -0.30 -8.94
C GLY A 70 -2.12 1.04 -8.33
N ILE A 71 -1.53 2.16 -8.76
CA ILE A 71 -1.87 3.50 -8.27
C ILE A 71 -3.36 3.82 -8.44
N PRO A 72 -4.02 3.57 -9.60
CA PRO A 72 -5.43 3.85 -9.77
C PRO A 72 -6.30 3.16 -8.72
N CYS A 73 -6.06 1.88 -8.47
CA CYS A 73 -6.83 1.13 -7.48
C CYS A 73 -6.56 1.62 -6.06
N ARG A 74 -5.28 1.74 -5.65
CA ARG A 74 -4.92 2.20 -4.31
C ARG A 74 -5.49 3.59 -4.02
N THR A 75 -5.44 4.49 -4.99
CA THR A 75 -5.97 5.86 -4.86
C THR A 75 -7.47 5.86 -4.59
N GLN A 76 -8.25 5.06 -5.33
CA GLN A 76 -9.69 4.98 -5.11
C GLN A 76 -10.02 4.25 -3.80
N CYS A 77 -9.30 3.17 -3.49
CA CYS A 77 -9.49 2.46 -2.24
C CYS A 77 -9.20 3.36 -1.04
N TYR A 78 -8.13 4.16 -1.06
CA TYR A 78 -7.82 5.12 0.02
C TYR A 78 -8.93 6.16 0.19
N LYS A 79 -9.47 6.69 -0.91
CA LYS A 79 -10.60 7.64 -0.84
C LYS A 79 -11.81 7.02 -0.17
N VAL A 80 -12.20 5.81 -0.56
CA VAL A 80 -13.34 5.11 0.05
C VAL A 80 -13.06 4.74 1.51
N TYR A 81 -11.83 4.30 1.82
CA TYR A 81 -11.41 4.00 3.18
C TYR A 81 -11.50 5.23 4.09
N ASP A 82 -10.95 6.36 3.65
CA ASP A 82 -10.97 7.61 4.41
C ASP A 82 -12.40 8.13 4.58
N GLN A 83 -13.23 8.04 3.53
CA GLN A 83 -14.65 8.39 3.59
C GLN A 83 -15.40 7.52 4.62
N CYS A 84 -15.29 6.21 4.53
CA CYS A 84 -16.00 5.30 5.44
C CYS A 84 -15.48 5.36 6.87
N THR A 85 -14.19 5.66 7.08
CA THR A 85 -13.66 5.92 8.43
C THR A 85 -14.26 7.20 9.03
N SER A 86 -14.51 8.21 8.18
CA SER A 86 -15.18 9.45 8.59
C SER A 86 -16.67 9.24 8.87
N ASP A 87 -17.38 8.49 8.02
CA ASP A 87 -18.82 8.25 8.15
C ASP A 87 -19.16 7.26 9.28
N CYS A 88 -18.21 6.39 9.63
CA CYS A 88 -18.32 5.41 10.70
C CYS A 88 -17.33 5.69 11.84
N PRO A 89 -17.46 6.83 12.54
CA PRO A 89 -16.55 7.15 13.63
C PRO A 89 -16.71 6.16 14.78
N TYR A 90 -15.68 6.02 15.62
CA TYR A 90 -15.67 5.10 16.77
C TYR A 90 -16.81 5.31 17.78
N THR A 91 -17.53 6.44 17.69
CA THR A 91 -18.65 6.80 18.56
C THR A 91 -19.98 6.15 18.17
N VAL A 92 -20.09 5.55 16.98
CA VAL A 92 -21.31 4.80 16.59
C VAL A 92 -21.38 3.45 17.32
N PRO A 93 -22.57 2.84 17.49
CA PRO A 93 -22.72 1.61 18.28
C PRO A 93 -21.84 0.43 17.82
N ASN A 94 -21.70 0.23 16.50
CA ASN A 94 -20.89 -0.82 15.90
C ASN A 94 -19.97 -0.22 14.82
N PRO A 95 -18.82 0.40 15.18
CA PRO A 95 -18.02 1.17 14.23
C PRO A 95 -17.39 0.29 13.15
N TYR A 96 -16.96 -0.92 13.49
CA TYR A 96 -16.41 -1.86 12.52
C TYR A 96 -17.46 -2.36 11.51
N GLU A 97 -18.66 -2.72 11.99
CA GLU A 97 -19.76 -3.15 11.12
C GLU A 97 -20.20 -2.01 10.19
N CYS A 98 -20.31 -0.79 10.73
CA CYS A 98 -20.57 0.41 9.94
C CYS A 98 -19.48 0.58 8.86
N PHE A 99 -18.20 0.58 9.25
CA PHE A 99 -17.09 0.80 8.33
C PHE A 99 -17.06 -0.24 7.21
N THR A 100 -17.14 -1.53 7.57
CA THR A 100 -17.08 -2.63 6.59
C THR A 100 -18.27 -2.63 5.63
N THR A 101 -19.47 -2.27 6.10
CA THR A 101 -20.66 -2.13 5.25
C THR A 101 -20.50 -0.96 4.30
N CYS A 102 -20.15 0.23 4.81
CA CYS A 102 -19.88 1.42 4.00
C CYS A 102 -18.82 1.12 2.93
N PHE A 103 -17.68 0.54 3.33
CA PHE A 103 -16.58 0.29 2.42
C PHE A 103 -16.99 -0.69 1.32
N LYS A 104 -17.66 -1.79 1.69
CA LYS A 104 -18.09 -2.80 0.72
C LYS A 104 -19.03 -2.23 -0.32
N GLU A 105 -19.98 -1.40 0.09
CA GLU A 105 -20.96 -0.78 -0.82
C GLU A 105 -20.26 0.26 -1.71
N ALA A 106 -19.58 1.24 -1.13
CA ALA A 106 -18.93 2.30 -1.88
C ALA A 106 -17.81 1.79 -2.80
N PHE A 107 -17.01 0.83 -2.34
CA PHE A 107 -15.93 0.29 -3.18
C PHE A 107 -16.46 -0.64 -4.27
N ALA A 108 -17.58 -1.36 -4.05
CA ALA A 108 -18.21 -2.14 -5.10
C ALA A 108 -18.74 -1.27 -6.25
N GLU A 109 -19.15 -0.02 -5.98
CA GLU A 109 -19.56 0.93 -7.01
C GLU A 109 -18.37 1.48 -7.81
N VAL A 110 -17.26 1.75 -7.14
CA VAL A 110 -16.09 2.39 -7.77
C VAL A 110 -15.16 1.39 -8.46
N LYS A 111 -14.91 0.22 -7.86
CA LYS A 111 -13.90 -0.76 -8.32
C LYS A 111 -14.06 -1.18 -9.79
N PRO A 112 -15.28 -1.43 -10.32
CA PRO A 112 -15.46 -1.80 -11.73
C PRO A 112 -15.07 -0.69 -12.72
N GLN A 113 -15.02 0.57 -12.27
CA GLN A 113 -14.70 1.73 -13.08
C GLN A 113 -13.20 2.04 -13.11
N ILE A 114 -12.41 1.34 -12.27
CA ILE A 114 -10.97 1.55 -12.19
C ILE A 114 -10.31 0.86 -13.39
N PRO A 115 -9.54 1.59 -14.21
CA PRO A 115 -8.83 0.99 -15.32
C PRO A 115 -7.86 -0.08 -14.83
N LYS A 116 -7.92 -1.27 -15.45
CA LYS A 116 -6.84 -2.25 -15.40
C LYS A 116 -6.00 -2.01 -16.65
N ALA A 117 -4.76 -1.59 -16.47
CA ALA A 117 -3.81 -1.56 -17.57
C ALA A 117 -3.56 -3.01 -18.04
N ASN A 118 -3.52 -3.21 -19.35
CA ASN A 118 -3.08 -4.48 -19.94
C ASN A 118 -1.56 -4.42 -20.08
N LEU A 119 -0.88 -5.54 -19.87
CA LEU A 119 0.58 -5.61 -20.06
C LEU A 119 0.99 -5.61 -21.55
N ASP A 120 0.01 -5.78 -22.45
CA ASP A 120 0.24 -5.94 -23.88
C ASP A 120 0.25 -4.62 -24.69
N GLU A 121 0.14 -3.45 -24.05
CA GLU A 121 0.21 -2.12 -24.70
C GLU A 121 1.58 -1.47 -24.55
#